data_AF-A0A1C3U093-F1
#
_entry.id   AF-A0A1C3U093-F1
#
_cell.length_a   1.000
_cell.length_b   1.000
_cell.length_c   1.000
_cell.angle_alpha   90.00
_cell.angle_beta   90.00
_cell.angle_gamma   90.00
#
_symmetry.space_group_name_H-M   'P 1'
#
loop_
_entity.id
_entity.type
_entity.pdbx_description
1 polymer ?
#
loop_
_entity_poly.entity_id
_entity_poly.type
_entity_poly.pdbx_seq_one_letter_code
_entity_poly.pdbx_strand_id
1 'polypeptide(L)'
;MLSRLAKFVSGSNLPSPGSDLYRQRLAIYESELGEPERTFTDNAERRIDIHAFGRDFVPVCQEGSDEGYVLLTNGMSEQRMHGVPGDAKPRAELMWYVREPTQDVCANLRWLANLPFIDTTWFGFGHRVALP
;
A
#
# COMPACT_ATOMS: atom_id res chain seq x y z
N MET A 1 45.32 29.97 17.74
CA MET A 1 43.94 30.35 17.35
C MET A 1 43.89 30.43 15.83
N LEU A 2 43.25 29.46 15.18
CA LEU A 2 43.06 29.44 13.73
C LEU A 2 41.61 29.03 13.46
N SER A 3 40.79 30.05 13.26
CA SER A 3 39.40 29.97 12.82
C SER A 3 39.34 29.47 11.37
N ARG A 4 38.70 28.31 11.15
CA ARG A 4 38.18 27.90 9.84
C ARG A 4 36.68 27.67 9.98
N LEU A 5 35.90 28.70 9.68
CA LEU A 5 34.49 28.56 9.32
C LEU A 5 34.46 27.96 7.90
N ALA A 6 34.06 26.70 7.79
CA ALA A 6 33.59 26.14 6.53
C ALA A 6 32.06 26.24 6.52
N LYS A 7 31.56 27.23 5.75
CA LYS A 7 30.21 27.22 5.20
C LYS A 7 30.05 25.95 4.37
N PHE A 8 29.12 25.09 4.75
CA PHE A 8 28.52 24.15 3.81
C PHE A 8 27.01 24.40 3.78
N VAL A 9 26.60 25.12 2.74
CA VAL A 9 25.28 24.96 2.15
C VAL A 9 25.37 23.69 1.31
N SER A 10 24.64 22.67 1.69
CA SER A 10 24.26 21.60 0.77
C SER A 10 22.82 21.26 1.08
N GLY A 11 21.91 21.79 0.26
CA GLY A 11 20.52 21.40 0.24
C GLY A 11 20.47 19.93 -0.14
N SER A 12 20.46 19.07 0.87
CA SER A 12 20.11 17.69 0.69
C SER A 12 18.59 17.62 0.68
N ASN A 13 18.01 17.46 -0.51
CA ASN A 13 16.71 16.81 -0.64
C ASN A 13 16.92 15.34 -0.24
N LEU A 14 17.14 15.09 1.05
CA LEU A 14 17.01 13.76 1.61
C LEU A 14 15.58 13.33 1.29
N PRO A 15 15.39 12.17 0.63
CA PRO A 15 14.06 11.61 0.46
C PRO A 15 13.36 11.61 1.83
N SER A 16 12.09 12.02 1.87
CA SER A 16 11.31 11.87 3.09
C SER A 16 11.39 10.39 3.51
N PRO A 17 11.59 10.06 4.80
CA PRO A 17 11.63 8.68 5.26
C PRO A 17 10.45 7.82 4.76
N GLY A 18 9.28 8.43 4.51
CA GLY A 18 8.13 7.74 3.92
C GLY A 18 8.29 7.38 2.43
N SER A 19 9.02 8.18 1.64
CA SER A 19 9.34 7.82 0.25
C SER A 19 10.28 6.63 0.14
N ASP A 20 11.12 6.39 1.16
CA ASP A 20 12.01 5.24 1.20
C ASP A 20 11.24 3.96 1.57
N LEU A 21 10.31 4.03 2.52
CA LEU A 21 9.46 2.88 2.90
C LEU A 21 8.52 2.45 1.78
N TYR A 22 7.89 3.40 1.09
CA TYR A 22 7.04 3.13 -0.07
C TYR A 22 7.79 2.31 -1.14
N ARG A 23 8.99 2.78 -1.50
CA ARG A 23 9.83 2.12 -2.54
C ARG A 23 10.32 0.76 -2.09
N GLN A 24 10.76 0.65 -0.84
CA GLN A 24 11.19 -0.62 -0.27
C GLN A 24 10.05 -1.65 -0.30
N ARG A 25 8.82 -1.23 0.02
CA ARG A 25 7.65 -2.10 0.01
C ARG A 25 7.25 -2.54 -1.38
N LEU A 26 7.28 -1.62 -2.35
CA LEU A 26 7.04 -1.98 -3.75
C LEU A 26 8.07 -3.00 -4.24
N ALA A 27 9.35 -2.81 -3.92
CA ALA A 27 10.40 -3.78 -4.28
C ALA A 27 10.17 -5.17 -3.64
N ILE A 28 9.64 -5.23 -2.42
CA ILE A 28 9.23 -6.51 -1.79
C ILE A 28 8.06 -7.14 -2.55
N TYR A 29 7.06 -6.34 -2.94
CA TYR A 29 5.97 -6.87 -3.75
C TYR A 29 6.50 -7.43 -5.06
N GLU A 30 7.34 -6.67 -5.77
CA GLU A 30 7.92 -7.10 -7.04
C GLU A 30 8.78 -8.36 -6.90
N SER A 31 9.52 -8.52 -5.80
CA SER A 31 10.32 -9.74 -5.56
C SER A 31 9.48 -10.98 -5.30
N GLU A 32 8.36 -10.84 -4.60
CA GLU A 32 7.46 -11.96 -4.25
C GLU A 32 6.45 -12.25 -5.37
N LEU A 33 6.07 -11.21 -6.12
CA LEU A 33 4.90 -11.22 -6.97
C LEU A 33 5.19 -10.92 -8.45
N GLY A 34 6.42 -10.58 -8.82
CA GLY A 34 6.75 -10.05 -10.14
C GLY A 34 6.24 -8.61 -10.29
N GLU A 35 6.43 -8.04 -11.48
CA GLU A 35 6.00 -6.66 -11.75
C GLU A 35 4.46 -6.53 -11.74
N PRO A 36 3.91 -5.42 -11.21
CA PRO A 36 2.48 -5.18 -11.30
C PRO A 36 2.06 -4.89 -12.75
N GLU A 37 1.03 -5.57 -13.23
CA GLU A 37 0.49 -5.32 -14.57
C GLU A 37 -0.22 -3.96 -14.67
N ARG A 38 -0.85 -3.53 -13.57
CA ARG A 38 -1.58 -2.27 -13.49
C ARG A 38 -1.31 -1.61 -12.15
N THR A 39 -1.19 -0.28 -12.16
CA THR A 39 -1.10 0.52 -10.95
C THR A 39 -2.15 1.62 -11.02
N PHE A 40 -2.95 1.74 -9.95
CA PHE A 40 -3.98 2.76 -9.80
C PHE A 40 -3.52 3.76 -8.76
N THR A 41 -3.15 4.96 -9.19
CA THR A 41 -2.74 6.06 -8.31
C THR A 41 -3.90 7.02 -8.07
N ASP A 42 -3.81 7.81 -7.01
CA ASP A 42 -4.66 8.97 -6.80
C ASP A 42 -3.84 10.22 -6.46
N ASN A 43 -4.50 11.38 -6.50
CA ASN A 43 -3.95 12.65 -6.04
C ASN A 43 -4.52 13.03 -4.66
N ALA A 44 -4.89 12.05 -3.83
CA ALA A 44 -5.42 12.33 -2.51
C ALA A 44 -4.31 12.89 -1.60
N GLU A 45 -4.70 13.63 -0.55
CA GLU A 45 -3.75 14.14 0.45
C GLU A 45 -2.91 13.02 1.08
N ARG A 46 -3.55 11.87 1.32
CA ARG A 46 -2.87 10.61 1.64
C ARG A 46 -2.82 9.75 0.39
N ARG A 47 -1.69 9.80 -0.32
CA ARG A 47 -1.43 8.94 -1.46
C ARG A 47 -1.43 7.47 -1.04
N ILE A 48 -2.41 6.72 -1.51
CA ILE A 48 -2.48 5.26 -1.40
C ILE A 48 -2.63 4.72 -2.82
N ASP A 49 -1.55 4.14 -3.32
CA ASP A 49 -1.53 3.49 -4.63
C ASP A 49 -2.01 2.05 -4.48
N ILE A 50 -2.65 1.52 -5.53
CA ILE A 50 -3.07 0.11 -5.60
C ILE A 50 -2.32 -0.53 -6.75
N HIS A 51 -1.57 -1.59 -6.46
CA HIS A 51 -0.85 -2.38 -7.45
C HIS A 51 -1.59 -3.69 -7.69
N ALA A 52 -1.82 -4.03 -8.95
CA ALA A 52 -2.50 -5.26 -9.36
C ALA A 52 -1.49 -6.22 -9.99
N PHE A 53 -1.38 -7.41 -9.42
CA PHE A 53 -0.49 -8.48 -9.87
C PHE A 53 -1.34 -9.63 -10.41
N GLY A 54 -1.19 -9.95 -11.71
CA GLY A 54 -1.96 -11.02 -12.36
C GLY A 54 -1.63 -12.38 -11.79
N ARG A 55 -2.63 -13.21 -11.51
CA ARG A 55 -2.49 -14.50 -10.85
C ARG A 55 -3.41 -15.56 -11.39
N ASP A 56 -2.85 -16.75 -11.49
CA ASP A 56 -3.61 -17.98 -11.66
C ASP A 56 -3.96 -18.52 -10.28
N PHE A 57 -5.25 -18.64 -9.98
CA PHE A 57 -5.71 -19.21 -8.71
C PHE A 57 -5.88 -20.74 -8.77
N VAL A 58 -5.57 -21.37 -9.90
CA VAL A 58 -5.57 -22.82 -10.08
C VAL A 58 -4.17 -23.36 -10.40
N PRO A 59 -3.78 -24.54 -9.88
CA PRO A 59 -2.44 -25.10 -10.11
C PRO A 59 -2.16 -25.58 -11.54
N VAL A 60 -3.21 -25.79 -12.35
CA VAL A 60 -3.10 -26.29 -13.73
C VAL A 60 -3.81 -25.30 -14.63
N CYS A 61 -3.04 -24.42 -15.26
CA CYS A 61 -3.58 -23.39 -16.13
C CYS A 61 -4.03 -24.02 -17.45
N GLN A 62 -5.33 -24.05 -17.69
CA GLN A 62 -5.90 -24.26 -19.03
C GLN A 62 -6.21 -22.88 -19.60
N GLU A 63 -6.19 -22.68 -20.92
CA GLU A 63 -6.64 -21.41 -21.51
C GLU A 63 -8.05 -21.05 -20.98
N GLY A 64 -8.17 -19.90 -20.31
CA GLY A 64 -9.39 -19.45 -19.63
C GLY A 64 -9.56 -19.93 -18.18
N SER A 65 -8.52 -20.47 -17.54
CA SER A 65 -8.61 -21.00 -16.19
C SER A 65 -8.44 -19.92 -15.13
N ASP A 66 -9.51 -19.64 -14.37
CA ASP A 66 -9.54 -18.98 -13.06
C ASP A 66 -8.49 -17.89 -12.77
N GLU A 67 -8.15 -17.10 -13.78
CA GLU A 67 -7.22 -15.99 -13.67
C GLU A 67 -7.84 -14.89 -12.82
N GLY A 68 -6.99 -14.04 -12.28
CA GLY A 68 -7.40 -12.85 -11.59
C GLY A 68 -6.22 -12.05 -11.12
N TYR A 69 -6.43 -11.26 -10.08
CA TYR A 69 -5.48 -10.29 -9.60
C TYR A 69 -5.39 -10.31 -8.09
N VAL A 70 -4.18 -10.15 -7.59
CA VAL A 70 -3.93 -9.74 -6.21
C VAL A 70 -3.73 -8.23 -6.23
N LEU A 71 -4.62 -7.51 -5.54
CA LEU A 71 -4.49 -6.08 -5.30
C LEU A 71 -3.76 -5.86 -3.99
N LEU A 72 -2.75 -4.99 -4.01
CA LEU A 72 -2.03 -4.55 -2.82
C LEU A 72 -2.06 -3.03 -2.72
N THR A 73 -2.39 -2.51 -1.54
CA THR A 73 -2.19 -1.10 -1.26
C THR A 73 -0.72 -0.82 -0.98
N ASN A 74 -0.25 0.36 -1.36
CA ASN A 74 1.03 0.89 -0.94
C ASN A 74 0.85 2.37 -0.55
N GLY A 75 1.06 2.68 0.72
CA GLY A 75 0.88 4.02 1.25
C GLY A 75 0.05 4.05 2.54
N MET A 76 -0.78 3.03 2.80
CA MET A 76 -1.59 2.97 4.00
C MET A 76 -0.72 2.93 5.26
N SER A 77 0.37 2.17 5.22
CA SER A 77 1.28 1.98 6.35
C SER A 77 2.24 3.15 6.59
N GLU A 78 2.25 4.17 5.72
CA GLU A 78 3.02 5.41 5.92
C GLU A 78 2.54 6.18 7.14
N GLN A 79 1.28 5.98 7.54
CA GLN A 79 0.71 6.51 8.76
C GLN A 79 0.30 5.40 9.74
N ARG A 80 0.35 5.72 11.04
CA ARG A 80 -0.05 4.79 12.09
C ARG A 80 -1.57 4.84 12.24
N MET A 81 -2.23 3.70 12.24
CA MET A 81 -3.66 3.60 12.60
C MET A 81 -3.87 3.92 14.08
N HIS A 82 -5.04 4.45 14.42
CA HIS A 82 -5.40 4.86 15.78
C HIS A 82 -6.26 3.80 16.50
N GLY A 83 -6.31 3.85 17.83
CA GLY A 83 -7.17 2.94 18.61
C GLY A 83 -6.74 1.48 18.64
N VAL A 84 -5.53 1.16 18.18
CA VAL A 84 -4.96 -0.20 18.10
C VAL A 84 -4.72 -0.77 19.52
N PRO A 85 -5.42 -1.82 19.96
CA PRO A 85 -5.25 -2.42 21.29
C PRO A 85 -4.11 -3.45 21.30
N GLY A 86 -3.47 -3.61 22.46
CA GLY A 86 -2.56 -4.73 22.73
C GLY A 86 -1.39 -4.84 21.74
N ASP A 87 -1.27 -6.00 21.12
CA ASP A 87 -0.19 -6.40 20.20
C ASP A 87 -0.53 -6.24 18.71
N ALA A 88 -1.71 -5.68 18.39
CA ALA A 88 -2.14 -5.49 17.02
C ALA A 88 -1.19 -4.57 16.24
N LYS A 89 -1.01 -4.86 14.94
CA LYS A 89 -0.08 -4.13 14.09
C LYS A 89 -0.64 -2.73 13.79
N PRO A 90 0.08 -1.67 14.17
CA PRO A 90 -0.46 -0.31 14.05
C PRO A 90 -0.23 0.29 12.66
N ARG A 91 0.41 -0.45 11.75
CA ARG A 91 0.69 -0.09 10.35
C ARG A 91 0.52 -1.37 9.54
N ALA A 92 -0.24 -1.30 8.46
CA ALA A 92 -0.54 -2.42 7.60
C ALA A 92 -0.85 -1.92 6.19
N GLU A 93 -0.84 -2.84 5.23
CA GLU A 93 -1.41 -2.66 3.90
C GLU A 93 -2.52 -3.69 3.74
N LEU A 94 -3.46 -3.42 2.82
CA LEU A 94 -4.55 -4.32 2.49
C LEU A 94 -4.19 -5.13 1.25
N MET A 95 -4.64 -6.38 1.24
CA MET A 95 -4.55 -7.30 0.11
C MET A 95 -5.93 -7.82 -0.27
N TRP A 96 -6.25 -7.85 -1.56
CA TRP A 96 -7.53 -8.36 -2.05
C TRP A 96 -7.36 -9.19 -3.32
N TYR A 97 -7.82 -10.44 -3.27
CA TYR A 97 -7.94 -11.34 -4.42
C TYR A 97 -9.24 -11.03 -5.19
N VAL A 98 -9.14 -10.63 -6.46
CA VAL A 98 -10.27 -10.29 -7.32
C VAL A 98 -10.13 -10.97 -8.68
N ARG A 99 -11.23 -11.09 -9.43
CA ARG A 99 -11.18 -11.54 -10.83
C ARG A 99 -10.65 -10.45 -11.75
N GLU A 100 -11.14 -9.23 -11.57
CA GLU A 100 -10.73 -8.08 -12.37
C GLU A 100 -10.55 -6.86 -11.47
N PRO A 101 -9.51 -6.04 -11.70
CA PRO A 101 -9.23 -4.83 -10.95
C PRO A 101 -10.08 -3.68 -11.49
N THR A 102 -11.41 -3.83 -11.39
CA THR A 102 -12.35 -2.81 -11.89
C THR A 102 -12.21 -1.51 -11.11
N GLN A 103 -12.66 -0.40 -11.69
CA GLN A 103 -12.61 0.91 -11.05
C GLN A 103 -13.33 0.92 -9.70
N ASP A 104 -14.49 0.25 -9.59
CA ASP A 104 -15.28 0.17 -8.35
C ASP A 104 -14.56 -0.64 -7.27
N VAL A 105 -13.94 -1.77 -7.63
CA VAL A 105 -13.12 -2.56 -6.70
C VAL A 105 -11.94 -1.73 -6.17
N CYS A 106 -11.24 -1.02 -7.05
CA CYS A 106 -10.13 -0.15 -6.66
C CYS A 106 -10.59 1.04 -5.81
N ALA A 107 -11.76 1.62 -6.11
CA ALA A 107 -12.35 2.69 -5.30
C ALA A 107 -12.71 2.19 -3.89
N ASN A 108 -13.33 1.02 -3.80
CA ASN A 108 -13.68 0.40 -2.51
C ASN A 108 -12.44 0.04 -1.68
N LEU A 109 -11.41 -0.55 -2.30
CA LEU A 109 -10.17 -0.88 -1.61
C LEU A 109 -9.47 0.37 -1.08
N ARG A 110 -9.48 1.46 -1.86
CA ARG A 110 -8.92 2.75 -1.46
C ARG A 110 -9.72 3.41 -0.33
N TRP A 111 -11.05 3.33 -0.39
CA TRP A 111 -11.91 3.80 0.69
C TRP A 111 -11.63 3.03 1.98
N LEU A 112 -11.57 1.69 1.91
CA LEU A 112 -11.18 0.84 3.03
C LEU A 112 -9.83 1.25 3.61
N ALA A 113 -8.80 1.42 2.77
CA ALA A 113 -7.46 1.80 3.20
C ALA A 113 -7.42 3.15 3.94
N ASN A 114 -8.36 4.05 3.66
CA ASN A 114 -8.48 5.34 4.33
C ASN A 114 -9.33 5.31 5.61
N LEU A 115 -10.23 4.34 5.75
CA LEU A 115 -11.19 4.26 6.86
C LEU A 115 -10.54 4.36 8.26
N PRO A 116 -9.41 3.69 8.58
CA PRO A 116 -8.74 3.82 9.88
C PRO A 116 -8.41 5.26 10.28
N PHE A 117 -8.19 6.13 9.30
CA PHE A 117 -7.77 7.49 9.54
C PHE A 117 -8.91 8.50 9.47
N ILE A 118 -10.02 8.15 8.82
CA ILE A 118 -11.24 8.95 8.81
C ILE A 118 -11.98 8.76 10.14
N ASP A 119 -12.13 7.50 10.57
CA ASP A 119 -12.94 7.14 11.75
C ASP A 119 -12.10 6.89 13.01
N THR A 120 -10.80 7.21 12.98
CA THR A 120 -9.88 7.01 14.12
C THR A 120 -9.90 5.56 14.63
N THR A 121 -9.92 4.61 13.70
CA THR A 121 -10.05 3.17 13.95
C THR A 121 -8.82 2.40 13.43
N TRP A 122 -8.89 1.07 13.46
CA TRP A 122 -7.85 0.17 12.97
C TRP A 122 -8.46 -1.10 12.39
N PHE A 123 -7.70 -1.77 11.53
CA PHE A 123 -8.07 -3.11 11.06
C PHE A 123 -7.29 -4.19 11.79
N GLY A 124 -8.06 -5.14 12.32
CA GLY A 124 -7.57 -6.38 12.89
C GLY A 124 -8.15 -7.59 12.17
N PHE A 125 -7.54 -8.74 12.42
CA PHE A 125 -8.11 -10.00 11.98
C PHE A 125 -9.52 -10.19 12.54
N GLY A 126 -10.47 -10.57 11.68
CA GLY A 126 -11.87 -10.80 12.06
C GLY A 126 -12.77 -9.55 12.10
N HIS A 127 -12.24 -8.34 11.85
CA HIS A 127 -13.08 -7.16 11.67
C HIS A 127 -14.01 -7.32 10.46
N ARG A 128 -15.23 -6.80 10.60
CA ARG A 128 -16.22 -6.73 9.52
C ARG A 128 -16.48 -5.26 9.20
N VAL A 129 -16.48 -4.94 7.91
CA VAL A 129 -16.75 -3.60 7.40
C VAL A 129 -17.89 -3.71 6.41
N ALA A 130 -18.91 -2.87 6.57
CA ALA A 130 -19.95 -2.73 5.54
C ALA A 130 -19.36 -1.88 4.41
N LEU A 131 -19.31 -2.45 3.20
CA LEU A 131 -18.89 -1.70 2.02
C LEU A 131 -20.00 -0.73 1.58
N PRO A 132 -19.64 0.45 1.04
CA PRO A 132 -20.59 1.38 0.45
C PRO A 132 -21.23 0.87 -0.84
#